data_AF-A0A942C1W3-F1
#
_entry.id   AF-A0A942C1W3-F1
#
_cell.length_a   1.000
_cell.length_b   1.000
_cell.length_c   1.000
_cell.angle_alpha   90.00
_cell.angle_beta   90.00
_cell.angle_gamma   90.00
#
_symmetry.space_group_name_H-M   'P 1'
#
loop_
_entity.id
_entity.type
_entity.pdbx_description
1 polymer ?
#
loop_
_entity_poly.entity_id
_entity_poly.type
_entity_poly.pdbx_seq_one_letter_code
_entity_poly.pdbx_strand_id
1 'polypeptide(L)' 'MKGARGRGTLAKEKPPIFGRFQRGGEVVLHMLPDVKQQTIKPLIMANVVAETLIITDEYDICSENTGRRY' A
#
# COMPACT_ATOMS: atom_id res chain seq x y z
N MET A 1 -1.66 25.38 -14.86
CA MET A 1 -0.78 24.26 -15.29
C MET A 1 -0.84 23.18 -14.21
N LYS A 2 -1.32 21.97 -14.50
CA LYS A 2 -1.45 20.89 -13.50
C LYS A 2 -0.07 20.27 -13.28
N GLY A 3 0.47 20.31 -12.06
CA GLY A 3 1.77 19.70 -11.77
C GLY A 3 1.78 18.21 -12.11
N ALA A 4 2.93 17.71 -12.59
CA ALA A 4 3.09 16.28 -12.83
C ALA A 4 2.83 15.51 -11.52
N ARG A 5 2.03 14.43 -11.57
CA ARG A 5 1.75 13.63 -10.37
C ARG A 5 3.05 13.16 -9.73
N GLY A 6 3.22 13.46 -8.44
CA GLY A 6 4.49 13.34 -7.71
C GLY A 6 4.91 11.92 -7.31
N ARG A 7 4.05 10.90 -7.52
CA ARG A 7 4.42 9.49 -7.37
C ARG A 7 4.46 8.83 -8.75
N GLY A 8 5.66 8.45 -9.17
CA GLY A 8 5.91 7.84 -10.47
C GLY A 8 5.86 6.31 -10.44
N THR A 9 6.17 5.70 -11.58
CA THR A 9 6.67 4.31 -11.63
C THR A 9 8.19 4.33 -11.48
N LEU A 10 8.85 3.18 -11.40
CA LEU A 10 10.33 3.09 -11.40
C LEU A 10 10.98 3.84 -12.58
N ALA A 11 10.26 3.99 -13.69
CA ALA A 11 10.71 4.72 -14.88
C ALA A 11 10.71 6.25 -14.72
N LYS A 12 10.13 6.81 -13.66
CA LYS A 12 10.17 8.24 -13.32
C LYS A 12 11.13 8.45 -12.15
N GLU A 13 11.71 9.65 -12.03
CA GLU A 13 12.80 10.00 -11.08
C GLU A 13 12.53 9.74 -9.59
N LYS A 14 11.28 9.49 -9.17
CA LYS A 14 10.96 9.19 -7.77
C LYS A 14 10.14 7.90 -7.64
N PRO A 15 10.80 6.74 -7.50
CA PRO A 15 10.11 5.48 -7.34
C PRO A 15 9.28 5.49 -6.05
N PRO A 16 8.09 4.88 -6.06
CA PRO A 16 7.25 4.78 -4.89
C PRO A 16 7.90 3.87 -3.85
N ILE A 17 7.82 4.27 -2.58
CA ILE A 17 8.24 3.46 -1.44
C ILE A 17 6.99 3.05 -0.67
N PHE A 18 6.86 1.76 -0.41
CA PHE A 18 5.90 1.20 0.54
C PHE A 18 6.57 1.10 1.91
N GLY A 19 6.05 1.85 2.88
CA GLY A 19 6.50 1.81 4.27
C GLY A 19 5.47 1.13 5.16
N ARG A 20 5.90 0.15 5.94
CA ARG A 20 5.14 -0.45 7.04
C ARG A 20 5.78 -0.05 8.36
N PHE A 21 4.96 0.35 9.31
CA PHE A 21 5.40 0.70 10.66
C PHE A 21 4.53 -0.03 11.68
N GLN A 22 5.14 -0.88 12.50
CA GLN A 22 4.49 -1.53 13.62
C GLN A 22 4.86 -0.79 14.91
N ARG A 23 3.85 -0.35 15.68
CA ARG A 23 4.11 0.32 16.97
C ARG A 23 4.87 -0.62 17.90
N GLY A 24 6.01 -0.17 18.42
CA GLY A 24 6.89 -0.96 19.27
C GLY A 24 7.54 -2.16 18.56
N GLY A 25 7.52 -2.18 17.22
CA GLY A 25 8.04 -3.28 16.43
C GLY A 25 8.81 -2.78 15.21
N GLU A 26 8.71 -3.53 14.12
CA GLU A 26 9.52 -3.33 12.94
C GLU A 26 9.07 -2.17 12.06
N VAL A 27 10.06 -1.58 11.39
CA VAL A 27 9.87 -0.63 10.29
C VAL A 27 10.43 -1.29 9.03
N VAL A 28 9.60 -1.42 8.00
CA VAL A 28 9.97 -2.08 6.75
C VAL A 28 9.73 -1.12 5.59
N LEU A 29 10.69 -1.02 4.69
CA LEU A 29 10.63 -0.19 3.49
C LEU A 29 10.85 -1.05 2.24
N HIS A 30 9.94 -0.97 1.28
CA HIS A 30 10.06 -1.63 -0.02
C HIS A 30 9.95 -0.60 -1.14
N MET A 31 10.96 -0.56 -2.02
CA MET A 31 10.83 0.19 -3.28
C MET A 31 9.94 -0.58 -4.23
N LEU A 32 8.96 0.10 -4.82
CA LEU A 32 7.97 -0.49 -5.72
C LEU A 32 8.15 -0.01 -7.15
N PRO A 33 7.80 -0.85 -8.14
CA PRO A 33 7.79 -0.44 -9.54
C PRO A 33 6.64 0.53 -9.87
N ASP A 34 5.51 0.42 -9.16
CA ASP A 34 4.35 1.30 -9.27
C ASP A 34 3.49 1.23 -7.99
N VAL A 35 2.40 2.00 -7.94
CA VAL A 35 1.46 2.02 -6.80
C VAL A 35 0.15 1.26 -7.08
N LYS A 36 0.18 0.26 -7.96
CA LYS A 36 -1.02 -0.53 -8.29
C LYS A 36 -1.34 -1.53 -7.18
N GLN A 37 -2.61 -1.88 -7.06
CA GLN A 37 -3.09 -2.87 -6.08
C GLN A 37 -2.39 -4.22 -6.21
N GLN A 38 -2.22 -4.71 -7.44
CA GLN A 38 -1.55 -5.98 -7.72
C GLN A 38 -0.10 -6.00 -7.20
N THR A 39 0.56 -4.84 -7.13
CA THR A 39 1.91 -4.65 -6.60
C THR A 39 1.92 -4.57 -5.08
N ILE A 40 0.95 -3.88 -4.47
CA ILE A 40 0.92 -3.58 -3.04
C ILE A 40 0.27 -4.71 -2.22
N LYS A 41 -0.80 -5.33 -2.72
CA LYS A 41 -1.63 -6.33 -2.00
C LYS A 41 -0.81 -7.51 -1.45
N PRO A 42 0.11 -8.13 -2.22
CA PRO A 42 0.92 -9.23 -1.69
C PRO A 42 1.78 -8.82 -0.49
N LEU A 43 2.30 -7.58 -0.47
CA LEU A 43 3.12 -7.07 0.63
C LEU A 43 2.29 -6.89 1.90
N ILE A 44 1.04 -6.45 1.78
CA ILE A 44 0.11 -6.34 2.91
C ILE A 44 -0.23 -7.73 3.44
N MET A 45 -0.65 -8.65 2.57
CA MET A 45 -1.06 -10.01 2.96
C MET A 45 0.07 -10.83 3.61
N ALA A 46 1.33 -10.60 3.20
CA ALA A 46 2.48 -11.29 3.78
C ALA A 46 2.86 -10.77 5.19
N ASN A 47 2.44 -9.54 5.54
CA ASN A 47 2.95 -8.83 6.73
C ASN A 47 1.85 -8.38 7.70
N VAL A 48 0.58 -8.63 7.38
CA VAL A 48 -0.58 -8.29 8.20
C VAL A 48 -1.34 -9.58 8.46
N VAL A 49 -1.72 -9.80 9.71
CA VAL A 49 -2.50 -10.98 10.10
C VAL A 49 -3.87 -10.92 9.41
N ALA A 50 -4.38 -12.08 8.99
CA ALA A 50 -5.72 -12.20 8.44
C ALA A 50 -6.76 -11.56 9.37
N GLU A 51 -7.88 -11.08 8.80
CA GLU A 51 -8.98 -10.44 9.54
C GLU A 51 -8.62 -9.11 10.23
N THR A 52 -7.40 -8.60 10.05
CA THR A 52 -7.06 -7.24 10.49
C THR A 52 -7.90 -6.19 9.75
N LEU A 53 -8.52 -5.28 10.50
CA LEU A 53 -9.23 -4.14 9.93
C LEU A 53 -8.23 -3.13 9.33
N ILE A 54 -8.34 -2.89 8.02
CA ILE A 54 -7.55 -1.89 7.30
C ILE A 54 -8.43 -0.66 7.08
N ILE A 55 -7.96 0.50 7.56
CA ILE A 55 -8.63 1.80 7.37
C ILE A 55 -7.83 2.58 6.31
N THR A 56 -8.49 2.97 5.23
CA THR A 56 -7.91 3.76 4.13
C THR A 56 -8.71 5.05 3.94
N ASP A 57 -8.06 6.14 3.56
CA ASP A 57 -8.67 7.46 3.45
C ASP A 57 -9.58 7.64 2.22
N GLU A 58 -9.27 7.02 1.08
CA GLU A 58 -10.15 7.07 -0.12
C GLU A 58 -9.80 6.00 -1.18
N TYR A 59 -8.93 5.05 -0.85
CA TYR A 59 -8.37 4.09 -1.78
C TYR A 59 -8.87 2.67 -1.53
N ASP A 60 -9.66 2.15 -2.47
CA ASP A 60 -10.07 0.73 -2.56
C ASP A 60 -8.89 -0.22 -2.84
N ILE A 61 -7.64 0.19 -2.60
CA ILE A 61 -6.42 -0.60 -2.83
C ILE A 61 -6.46 -1.95 -2.11
N CYS A 62 -7.20 -2.01 -1.00
CA CYS A 62 -7.36 -3.20 -0.16
C CYS A 62 -8.82 -3.69 -0.08
N SER A 63 -9.72 -3.24 -0.95
CA SER A 63 -11.14 -3.60 -0.92
C SER A 63 -11.40 -4.94 -1.59
N GLU A 64 -10.91 -6.01 -0.98
CA GLU A 64 -11.50 -7.33 -1.15
C GLU A 64 -12.01 -7.80 0.20
N ASN A 65 -12.88 -6.99 0.82
CA ASN A 65 -13.68 -7.47 1.93
C ASN A 65 -14.98 -8.04 1.34
N THR A 66 -14.91 -9.30 0.92
CA THR A 66 -16.11 -10.08 0.61
C THR A 66 -16.84 -10.31 1.93
N GLY A 67 -17.71 -9.36 2.28
CA GLY A 67 -18.78 -9.42 3.26
C GLY A 67 -18.53 -10.23 4.54
N ARG A 68 -18.28 -9.53 5.66
CA ARG A 68 -19.09 -9.71 6.87
C ARG A 68 -18.92 -8.51 7.82
N ARG A 69 -20.09 -7.96 8.15
CA ARG A 69 -20.37 -6.93 9.16
C ARG A 69 -19.70 -7.27 10.49
N TYR A 70 -19.18 -6.26 11.19
CA TYR A 70 -19.59 -5.90 12.55
C TYR A 70 -19.51 -4.38 12.72
#